data_AF-A0A7R9MN31-F1
#
_entry.id   AF-A0A7R9MN31-F1
#
_cell.length_a   1.000
_cell.length_b   1.000
_cell.length_c   1.000
_cell.angle_alpha   90.00
_cell.angle_beta   90.00
_cell.angle_gamma   90.00
#
_symmetry.space_group_name_H-M   'P 1'
#
loop_
_entity.id
_entity.type
_entity.pdbx_description
1 polymer ?
#
loop_
_entity_poly.entity_id
_entity_poly.type
_entity_poly.pdbx_seq_one_letter_code
_entity_poly.pdbx_strand_id
1 'polypeptide(L)'
;MMRYLCCILLCVEVAVLAQNGKNKTFNKNCLQSEFDRHSSNVFGQFGLPELKFPESRSQLTTYCRKAKESTDFSKQYGTNCLKSTSQTLMSLATYNFDKVNKQYCAKNGKLKDAWVNWAKCGNKAKPNTEKCWDTMIVNMANTKNVKNSKSRIPAICCTYYTWIKCTRKALEDMGEKTCKPDAVDGYAVHINKA
;
A
#
# COMPACT_ATOMS: atom_id res chain seq x y z
N MET A 1 -8.33 -16.71 7.41
CA MET A 1 -7.05 -16.62 6.66
C MET A 1 -6.75 -15.23 6.06
N MET A 2 -7.69 -14.28 5.99
CA MET A 2 -7.46 -12.93 5.41
C MET A 2 -6.75 -11.89 6.33
N ARG A 3 -6.51 -12.20 7.61
CA ARG A 3 -5.96 -11.25 8.60
C ARG A 3 -4.44 -11.04 8.54
N TYR A 4 -3.72 -11.84 7.75
CA TYR A 4 -2.25 -11.87 7.76
C TYR A 4 -1.60 -11.05 6.64
N LEU A 5 -2.30 -10.79 5.52
CA LEU A 5 -1.75 -10.22 4.29
C LEU A 5 -1.19 -8.80 4.46
N CYS A 6 -1.86 -7.96 5.23
CA CYS A 6 -1.47 -6.59 5.48
C CYS A 6 -0.16 -6.49 6.30
N CYS A 7 -0.01 -7.34 7.33
CA CYS A 7 1.18 -7.35 8.18
C CYS A 7 2.44 -7.65 7.35
N ILE A 8 2.29 -8.26 6.17
CA ILE A 8 3.40 -8.70 5.33
C ILE A 8 3.99 -7.55 4.48
N LEU A 9 3.19 -6.68 3.88
CA LEU A 9 3.68 -5.50 3.14
C LEU A 9 4.52 -4.57 4.03
N LEU A 10 4.10 -4.41 5.28
CA LEU A 10 4.73 -3.50 6.24
C LEU A 10 5.88 -4.15 7.01
N CYS A 11 5.82 -5.47 7.25
CA CYS A 11 6.98 -6.21 7.74
C CYS A 11 8.13 -6.20 6.71
N VAL A 12 7.85 -6.05 5.41
CA VAL A 12 8.90 -5.90 4.39
C VAL A 12 9.60 -4.56 4.53
N GLU A 13 8.88 -3.45 4.70
CA GLU A 13 9.51 -2.13 4.93
C GLU A 13 10.37 -2.14 6.20
N VAL A 14 9.85 -2.71 7.30
CA VAL A 14 10.62 -2.86 8.55
C VAL A 14 11.81 -3.81 8.38
N ALA A 15 11.68 -4.87 7.58
CA ALA A 15 12.75 -5.81 7.31
C ALA A 15 13.84 -5.23 6.39
N VAL A 16 13.47 -4.41 5.40
CA VAL A 16 14.39 -3.64 4.55
C VAL A 16 15.19 -2.67 5.42
N LEU A 17 14.52 -1.94 6.33
CA LEU A 17 15.18 -1.04 7.28
C LEU A 17 16.14 -1.78 8.23
N ALA A 18 15.85 -3.04 8.58
CA ALA A 18 16.69 -3.86 9.46
C ALA A 18 17.91 -4.51 8.77
N GLN A 19 17.90 -4.66 7.44
CA GLN A 19 18.99 -5.32 6.69
C GLN A 19 20.14 -4.38 6.27
N ASN A 20 19.98 -3.07 6.44
CA ASN A 20 20.99 -2.05 6.10
C ASN A 20 22.28 -2.07 6.94
N GLY A 21 22.46 -3.05 7.82
CA GLY A 21 23.61 -3.11 8.71
C GLY A 21 24.88 -3.75 8.15
N LYS A 22 24.83 -4.69 7.18
CA LYS A 22 25.98 -5.63 7.04
C LYS A 22 26.46 -6.14 5.67
N ASN A 23 25.91 -5.81 4.50
CA ASN A 23 26.57 -6.16 3.24
C ASN A 23 26.15 -5.27 2.06
N LYS A 24 26.95 -4.25 1.75
CA LYS A 24 26.80 -3.43 0.54
C LYS A 24 27.29 -4.19 -0.69
N THR A 25 26.39 -4.88 -1.39
CA THR A 25 26.61 -5.17 -2.82
C THR A 25 26.09 -3.98 -3.62
N PHE A 26 26.96 -3.38 -4.42
CA PHE A 26 26.73 -2.15 -5.21
C PHE A 26 25.83 -2.41 -6.45
N ASN A 27 24.72 -3.12 -6.28
CA ASN A 27 23.69 -3.21 -7.32
C ASN A 27 22.70 -2.06 -7.13
N LYS A 28 22.56 -1.17 -8.14
CA LYS A 28 21.60 -0.06 -8.10
C LYS A 28 20.17 -0.56 -7.78
N ASN A 29 19.83 -1.77 -8.21
CA ASN A 29 18.51 -2.38 -7.96
C ASN A 29 18.31 -2.84 -6.50
N CYS A 30 19.33 -2.75 -5.64
CA CYS A 30 19.22 -3.02 -4.21
C CYS A 30 19.27 -1.75 -3.34
N LEU A 31 19.34 -0.57 -3.96
CA LEU A 31 19.26 0.69 -3.23
C LEU A 31 17.84 0.88 -2.69
N GLN A 32 17.76 1.19 -1.39
CA GLN A 32 16.49 1.47 -0.74
C GLN A 32 15.76 2.66 -1.40
N SER A 33 16.50 3.69 -1.82
CA SER A 33 15.92 4.85 -2.53
C SER A 33 15.22 4.47 -3.84
N GLU A 34 15.71 3.45 -4.54
CA GLU A 34 15.07 2.95 -5.75
C GLU A 34 13.79 2.18 -5.39
N PHE A 35 13.83 1.37 -4.34
CA PHE A 35 12.65 0.69 -3.82
C PHE A 35 11.57 1.68 -3.35
N ASP A 36 11.95 2.73 -2.63
CA ASP A 36 11.04 3.77 -2.16
C ASP A 36 10.40 4.53 -3.34
N ARG A 37 11.19 4.85 -4.39
CA ARG A 37 10.68 5.46 -5.62
C ARG A 37 9.67 4.57 -6.35
N HIS A 38 9.93 3.26 -6.44
CA HIS A 38 8.98 2.34 -7.05
C HIS A 38 7.73 2.14 -6.19
N SER A 39 7.88 2.12 -4.87
CA SER A 39 6.75 2.00 -3.93
C SER A 39 5.86 3.25 -3.95
N SER A 40 6.42 4.45 -4.11
CA SER A 40 5.65 5.69 -4.18
C SER A 40 4.74 5.77 -5.41
N ASN A 41 5.12 5.15 -6.54
CA ASN A 41 4.24 5.07 -7.71
C ASN A 41 2.91 4.34 -7.43
N VAL A 42 2.89 3.50 -6.40
CA VAL A 42 1.82 2.58 -6.07
C VAL A 42 1.04 3.00 -4.81
N PHE A 43 1.77 3.39 -3.77
CA PHE A 43 1.22 3.73 -2.46
C PHE A 43 1.23 5.23 -2.18
N GLY A 44 1.97 6.01 -2.97
CA GLY A 44 2.10 7.44 -2.75
C GLY A 44 0.76 8.19 -2.89
N GLN A 45 -0.24 7.63 -3.56
CA GLN A 45 -1.58 8.22 -3.64
C GLN A 45 -2.28 8.32 -2.27
N PHE A 46 -1.88 7.50 -1.29
CA PHE A 46 -2.45 7.54 0.07
C PHE A 46 -1.88 8.68 0.93
N GLY A 47 -0.65 9.11 0.69
CA GLY A 47 0.08 10.00 1.61
C GLY A 47 0.85 11.16 0.99
N LEU A 48 1.12 11.15 -0.31
CA LEU A 48 1.85 12.24 -0.98
C LEU A 48 0.85 13.21 -1.62
N PRO A 49 0.73 14.47 -1.17
CA PRO A 49 -0.29 15.44 -1.61
C PRO A 49 -0.45 15.56 -3.12
N GLU A 50 0.64 15.50 -3.86
CA GLU A 50 0.73 15.65 -5.31
C GLU A 50 0.23 14.43 -6.10
N LEU A 51 0.19 13.24 -5.49
CA LEU A 51 -0.19 12.00 -6.18
C LEU A 51 -1.67 11.67 -5.98
N LYS A 52 -2.44 11.66 -7.06
CA LYS A 52 -3.89 11.38 -7.01
C LYS A 52 -4.22 9.98 -7.51
N PHE A 53 -5.33 9.43 -7.02
CA PHE A 53 -5.95 8.26 -7.62
C PHE A 53 -6.49 8.58 -9.02
N PRO A 54 -6.54 7.60 -9.94
CA PRO A 54 -6.96 7.84 -11.32
C PRO A 54 -8.48 8.09 -11.43
N GLU A 55 -8.87 9.28 -11.90
CA GLU A 55 -10.27 9.72 -12.08
C GLU A 55 -10.77 9.58 -13.52
N SER A 56 -9.96 8.98 -14.40
CA SER A 56 -10.34 8.64 -15.77
C SER A 56 -9.72 7.31 -16.22
N ARG A 57 -10.26 6.72 -17.29
CA ARG A 57 -9.70 5.50 -17.88
C ARG A 57 -8.26 5.68 -18.37
N SER A 58 -7.91 6.85 -18.91
CA SER A 58 -6.55 7.15 -19.35
C SER A 58 -5.57 7.20 -18.17
N GLN A 59 -5.97 7.87 -17.08
CA GLN A 59 -5.20 7.89 -15.84
C GLN A 59 -5.09 6.48 -15.22
N LEU A 60 -6.16 5.68 -15.28
CA LEU A 60 -6.15 4.30 -14.78
C LEU A 60 -5.17 3.43 -15.57
N THR A 61 -5.14 3.54 -16.90
CA THR A 61 -4.14 2.84 -17.74
C THR A 61 -2.71 3.22 -17.33
N THR A 62 -2.46 4.50 -17.08
CA THR A 62 -1.15 4.98 -16.62
C THR A 62 -0.81 4.43 -15.23
N TYR A 63 -1.76 4.46 -14.29
CA TYR A 63 -1.61 3.88 -12.96
C TYR A 63 -1.29 2.38 -13.05
N CYS A 64 -2.03 1.62 -13.83
CA CYS A 64 -1.85 0.18 -13.99
C CYS A 64 -0.51 -0.20 -14.60
N ARG A 65 0.00 0.60 -15.55
CA ARG A 65 1.36 0.43 -16.09
C ARG A 65 2.41 0.61 -14.99
N LYS A 66 2.33 1.72 -14.24
CA LYS A 66 3.24 1.99 -13.12
C LYS A 66 3.15 0.92 -12.02
N ALA A 67 1.95 0.48 -11.69
CA ALA A 67 1.72 -0.57 -10.71
C ALA A 67 2.38 -1.90 -11.13
N LYS A 68 2.28 -2.27 -12.41
CA LYS A 68 2.98 -3.44 -12.96
C LYS A 68 4.49 -3.27 -12.87
N GLU A 69 5.03 -2.14 -13.32
CA GLU A 69 6.47 -1.84 -13.27
C GLU A 69 7.01 -1.92 -11.85
N SER A 70 6.31 -1.32 -10.88
CA SER A 70 6.68 -1.39 -9.46
C SER A 70 6.59 -2.81 -8.90
N THR A 71 5.58 -3.58 -9.27
CA THR A 71 5.45 -4.97 -8.79
C THR A 71 6.58 -5.86 -9.33
N ASP A 72 6.90 -5.72 -10.61
CA ASP A 72 8.00 -6.47 -11.23
C ASP A 72 9.34 -6.07 -10.61
N PHE A 73 9.54 -4.78 -10.31
CA PHE A 73 10.71 -4.29 -9.55
C PHE A 73 10.75 -4.91 -8.15
N SER A 74 9.67 -4.85 -7.37
CA SER A 74 9.63 -5.37 -6.00
C SER A 74 9.89 -6.88 -5.94
N LYS A 75 9.44 -7.66 -6.94
CA LYS A 75 9.77 -9.09 -7.08
C LYS A 75 11.28 -9.31 -7.29
N GLN A 76 11.90 -8.52 -8.16
CA GLN A 76 13.34 -8.58 -8.41
C GLN A 76 14.13 -8.14 -7.18
N TYR A 77 13.72 -7.04 -6.54
CA TYR A 77 14.32 -6.55 -5.30
C TYR A 77 14.27 -7.62 -4.20
N GLY A 78 13.10 -8.25 -4.00
CA GLY A 78 12.95 -9.35 -3.04
C GLY A 78 13.86 -10.53 -3.34
N THR A 79 14.02 -10.88 -4.61
CA THR A 79 14.87 -12.01 -5.03
C THR A 79 16.35 -11.72 -4.90
N ASN A 80 16.77 -10.50 -5.25
CA ASN A 80 18.18 -10.14 -5.39
C ASN A 80 18.77 -9.52 -4.12
N CYS A 81 17.95 -8.87 -3.29
CA CYS A 81 18.41 -7.98 -2.24
C CYS A 81 17.95 -8.40 -0.84
N LEU A 82 16.89 -9.22 -0.74
CA LEU A 82 16.38 -9.74 0.53
C LEU A 82 16.76 -11.20 0.72
N LYS A 83 16.68 -11.66 1.97
CA LYS A 83 16.97 -13.06 2.36
C LYS A 83 15.89 -13.60 3.30
N SER A 84 15.72 -14.93 3.26
CA SER A 84 14.89 -15.69 4.20
C SER A 84 13.48 -15.11 4.34
N THR A 85 13.03 -14.85 5.58
CA THR A 85 11.70 -14.32 5.86
C THR A 85 11.39 -13.02 5.11
N SER A 86 12.35 -12.11 4.96
CA SER A 86 12.12 -10.83 4.26
C SER A 86 11.79 -11.04 2.78
N GLN A 87 12.45 -11.99 2.12
CA GLN A 87 12.16 -12.37 0.74
C GLN A 87 10.77 -13.00 0.62
N THR A 88 10.42 -13.95 1.50
CA THR A 88 9.09 -14.57 1.54
C THR A 88 7.99 -13.54 1.73
N LEU A 89 8.20 -12.59 2.65
CA LEU A 89 7.25 -11.51 2.90
C LEU A 89 7.10 -10.61 1.66
N MET A 90 8.19 -10.26 0.97
CA MET A 90 8.13 -9.47 -0.27
C MET A 90 7.37 -10.20 -1.38
N SER A 91 7.62 -11.50 -1.58
CA SER A 91 6.89 -12.29 -2.58
C SER A 91 5.40 -12.35 -2.30
N LEU A 92 5.01 -12.47 -1.03
CA LEU A 92 3.61 -12.51 -0.65
C LEU A 92 2.95 -11.13 -0.76
N ALA A 93 3.64 -10.06 -0.36
CA ALA A 93 3.23 -8.68 -0.54
C ALA A 93 2.95 -8.35 -2.02
N THR A 94 3.90 -8.67 -2.91
CA THR A 94 3.74 -8.43 -4.36
C THR A 94 2.64 -9.28 -4.99
N TYR A 95 2.46 -10.53 -4.55
CA TYR A 95 1.34 -11.37 -4.99
C TYR A 95 -0.03 -10.77 -4.63
N ASN A 96 -0.17 -10.26 -3.40
CA ASN A 96 -1.42 -9.65 -2.93
C ASN A 96 -1.72 -8.36 -3.67
N PHE A 97 -0.70 -7.52 -3.83
CA PHE A 97 -0.82 -6.30 -4.60
C PHE A 97 -1.27 -6.59 -6.04
N ASP A 98 -0.65 -7.55 -6.72
CA ASP A 98 -1.08 -8.01 -8.05
C ASP A 98 -2.54 -8.48 -8.05
N LYS A 99 -2.94 -9.27 -7.04
CA LYS A 99 -4.29 -9.83 -6.92
C LYS A 99 -5.36 -8.75 -6.77
N VAL A 100 -5.10 -7.72 -5.96
CA VAL A 100 -6.01 -6.58 -5.79
C VAL A 100 -6.08 -5.77 -7.07
N ASN A 101 -4.93 -5.41 -7.64
CA ASN A 101 -4.88 -4.58 -8.84
C ASN A 101 -5.49 -5.25 -10.06
N LYS A 102 -5.41 -6.58 -10.18
CA LYS A 102 -6.05 -7.32 -11.28
C LYS A 102 -7.54 -7.00 -11.45
N GLN A 103 -8.25 -6.64 -10.39
CA GLN A 103 -9.69 -6.34 -10.48
C GLN A 103 -10.01 -5.12 -11.36
N TYR A 104 -9.08 -4.17 -11.50
CA TYR A 104 -9.25 -2.95 -12.31
C TYR A 104 -8.11 -2.72 -13.33
N CYS A 105 -6.98 -3.43 -13.22
CA CYS A 105 -5.86 -3.32 -14.17
C CYS A 105 -5.81 -4.42 -15.23
N ALA A 106 -6.44 -5.58 -15.01
CA ALA A 106 -6.47 -6.64 -16.03
C ALA A 106 -7.28 -6.19 -17.27
N LYS A 107 -7.00 -6.75 -18.45
CA LYS A 107 -7.75 -6.46 -19.68
C LYS A 107 -9.27 -6.61 -19.47
N ASN A 108 -9.68 -7.65 -18.77
CA ASN A 108 -11.06 -7.98 -18.37
C ASN A 108 -11.38 -7.65 -16.89
N GLY A 109 -10.69 -6.68 -16.30
CA GLY A 109 -10.94 -6.25 -14.92
C GLY A 109 -12.38 -5.74 -14.72
N LYS A 110 -13.12 -6.38 -13.81
CA LYS A 110 -14.55 -6.12 -13.56
C LYS A 110 -14.84 -4.79 -12.86
N LEU A 111 -13.84 -4.19 -12.22
CA LEU A 111 -14.00 -3.00 -11.38
C LEU A 111 -13.38 -1.74 -11.99
N LYS A 112 -13.04 -1.72 -13.28
CA LYS A 112 -12.40 -0.56 -13.94
C LYS A 112 -13.17 0.74 -13.74
N ASP A 113 -14.45 0.73 -14.11
CA ASP A 113 -15.27 1.94 -14.05
C ASP A 113 -15.68 2.29 -12.62
N ALA A 114 -15.92 1.28 -11.79
CA ALA A 114 -16.17 1.46 -10.37
C ALA A 114 -14.97 2.13 -9.68
N TRP A 115 -13.76 1.64 -9.93
CA TRP A 115 -12.52 2.19 -9.39
C TRP A 115 -12.33 3.67 -9.73
N VAL A 116 -12.56 4.06 -10.98
CA VAL A 116 -12.48 5.47 -11.42
C VAL A 116 -13.48 6.35 -10.65
N ASN A 117 -14.68 5.83 -10.34
CA ASN A 117 -15.66 6.56 -9.56
C ASN A 117 -15.25 6.65 -8.07
N TRP A 118 -14.73 5.58 -7.50
CA TRP A 118 -14.26 5.54 -6.12
C TRP A 118 -13.05 6.46 -5.91
N ALA A 119 -12.15 6.52 -6.90
CA ALA A 119 -10.97 7.39 -6.90
C ALA A 119 -11.33 8.87 -6.72
N LYS A 120 -12.44 9.34 -7.31
CA LYS A 120 -12.92 10.73 -7.14
C LYS A 120 -13.28 11.02 -5.68
N CYS A 121 -13.94 10.07 -5.01
CA CYS A 121 -14.24 10.19 -3.58
C CYS A 121 -12.93 10.19 -2.76
N GLY A 122 -12.02 9.25 -3.03
CA GLY A 122 -10.72 9.18 -2.36
C GLY A 122 -9.91 10.46 -2.48
N ASN A 123 -9.84 11.05 -3.67
CA ASN A 123 -9.12 12.31 -3.91
C ASN A 123 -9.75 13.51 -3.19
N LYS A 124 -11.08 13.55 -3.03
CA LYS A 124 -11.76 14.60 -2.25
C LYS A 124 -11.57 14.43 -0.75
N ALA A 125 -11.60 13.19 -0.26
CA ALA A 125 -11.34 12.86 1.13
C ALA A 125 -9.85 12.96 1.51
N LYS A 126 -8.97 13.15 0.52
CA LYS A 126 -7.52 13.07 0.68
C LYS A 126 -6.94 13.88 1.83
N PRO A 127 -7.32 15.15 2.06
CA PRO A 127 -6.78 15.93 3.18
C PRO A 127 -7.01 15.28 4.56
N ASN A 128 -8.04 14.44 4.69
CA ASN A 128 -8.32 13.70 5.91
C ASN A 128 -7.69 12.29 5.87
N THR A 129 -7.68 11.62 4.73
CA THR A 129 -7.06 10.28 4.62
C THR A 129 -5.53 10.34 4.72
N GLU A 130 -4.91 11.46 4.32
CA GLU A 130 -3.48 11.70 4.45
C GLU A 130 -3.06 11.74 5.93
N LYS A 131 -3.82 12.43 6.79
CA LYS A 131 -3.60 12.42 8.24
C LYS A 131 -3.65 11.00 8.83
N CYS A 132 -4.57 10.17 8.31
CA CYS A 132 -4.64 8.76 8.69
C CYS A 132 -3.38 7.99 8.26
N TRP A 133 -2.88 8.26 7.05
CA TRP A 133 -1.67 7.66 6.52
C TRP A 133 -0.42 8.08 7.31
N ASP A 134 -0.25 9.36 7.61
CA ASP A 134 0.88 9.85 8.39
C ASP A 134 0.93 9.25 9.78
N THR A 135 -0.23 9.19 10.44
CA THR A 135 -0.40 8.52 11.74
C THR A 135 -0.01 7.05 11.65
N MET A 136 -0.40 6.37 10.57
CA MET A 136 -0.06 4.98 10.31
C MET A 136 1.46 4.79 10.19
N ILE A 137 2.12 5.59 9.36
CA ILE A 137 3.57 5.52 9.10
C ILE A 137 4.36 5.75 10.39
N VAL A 138 4.01 6.80 11.15
CA VAL A 138 4.68 7.11 12.43
C VAL A 138 4.52 5.95 13.42
N ASN A 139 3.30 5.43 13.58
CA ASN A 139 3.04 4.34 14.50
C ASN A 139 3.73 3.04 14.06
N MET A 140 3.81 2.75 12.76
CA MET A 140 4.54 1.61 12.21
C MET A 140 6.04 1.72 12.47
N ALA A 141 6.64 2.88 12.23
CA ALA A 141 8.05 3.12 12.51
C ALA A 141 8.37 2.95 14.01
N ASN A 142 7.41 3.26 14.89
CA ASN A 142 7.54 3.09 16.34
C ASN A 142 7.42 1.64 16.81
N THR A 143 6.87 0.71 16.01
CA THR A 143 6.73 -0.69 16.43
C THR A 143 8.07 -1.39 16.68
N LYS A 144 9.15 -0.93 16.06
CA LYS A 144 10.51 -1.43 16.34
C LYS A 144 10.94 -1.21 17.80
N ASN A 145 10.37 -0.19 18.44
CA ASN A 145 10.67 0.19 19.83
C ASN A 145 9.85 -0.62 20.85
N VAL A 146 8.91 -1.46 20.41
CA VAL A 146 8.16 -2.35 21.31
C VAL A 146 9.13 -3.37 21.92
N LYS A 147 9.25 -3.33 23.26
CA LYS A 147 10.17 -4.17 24.05
C LYS A 147 9.95 -5.66 23.83
N ASN A 148 8.69 -6.10 23.85
CA ASN A 148 8.35 -7.48 23.54
C ASN A 148 8.33 -7.70 22.02
N SER A 149 9.35 -8.39 21.50
CA SER A 149 9.46 -8.70 20.06
C SER A 149 8.26 -9.50 19.53
N LYS A 150 7.64 -10.35 20.35
CA LYS A 150 6.44 -11.12 19.99
C LYS A 150 5.20 -10.24 19.81
N SER A 151 5.19 -9.05 20.42
CA SER A 151 4.10 -8.07 20.30
C SER A 151 4.25 -7.14 19.09
N ARG A 152 5.38 -7.16 18.39
CA ARG A 152 5.63 -6.26 17.24
C ARG A 152 4.68 -6.53 16.08
N ILE A 153 4.46 -7.79 15.72
CA ILE A 153 3.52 -8.16 14.64
C ILE A 153 2.08 -7.76 15.03
N PRO A 154 1.54 -8.11 16.22
CA PRO A 154 0.26 -7.59 16.67
C PRO A 154 0.16 -6.06 16.64
N ALA A 155 1.20 -5.34 17.06
CA ALA A 155 1.21 -3.89 17.04
C ALA A 155 1.12 -3.31 15.61
N ILE A 156 1.90 -3.85 14.66
CA ILE A 156 1.83 -3.44 13.24
C ILE A 156 0.41 -3.67 12.69
N CYS A 157 -0.15 -4.85 12.94
CA CYS A 157 -1.50 -5.19 12.50
C CYS A 157 -2.57 -4.27 13.14
N CYS A 158 -2.42 -3.89 14.41
CA CYS A 158 -3.31 -2.93 15.05
C CYS A 158 -3.22 -1.54 14.42
N THR A 159 -2.00 -1.05 14.17
CA THR A 159 -1.78 0.25 13.53
C THR A 159 -2.45 0.33 12.17
N TYR A 160 -2.32 -0.71 11.34
CA TYR A 160 -2.98 -0.75 10.04
C TYR A 160 -4.50 -0.82 10.16
N TYR A 161 -5.04 -1.59 11.11
CA TYR A 161 -6.48 -1.63 11.30
C TYR A 161 -7.04 -0.27 11.75
N THR A 162 -6.29 0.47 12.57
CA THR A 162 -6.61 1.85 12.91
C THR A 162 -6.59 2.76 11.68
N TRP A 163 -5.61 2.59 10.79
CA TRP A 163 -5.56 3.31 9.52
C TRP A 163 -6.80 3.07 8.66
N ILE A 164 -7.18 1.80 8.44
CA ILE A 164 -8.42 1.45 7.70
C ILE A 164 -9.63 2.18 8.29
N LYS A 165 -9.80 2.12 9.61
CA LYS A 165 -10.93 2.75 10.30
C LYS A 165 -10.92 4.26 10.14
N CYS A 166 -9.75 4.88 10.31
CA CYS A 166 -9.58 6.31 10.13
C CYS A 166 -9.92 6.73 8.70
N THR A 167 -9.41 6.00 7.69
CA THR A 167 -9.67 6.28 6.28
C THR A 167 -11.13 6.08 5.92
N ARG A 168 -11.78 5.01 6.41
CA ARG A 168 -13.22 4.79 6.21
C ARG A 168 -14.04 5.96 6.79
N LYS A 169 -13.76 6.34 8.03
CA LYS A 169 -14.42 7.49 8.67
C LYS A 169 -14.20 8.78 7.88
N ALA A 170 -12.99 9.04 7.40
CA ALA A 170 -12.68 10.21 6.58
C ALA A 170 -13.48 10.27 5.27
N LEU A 171 -13.80 9.11 4.67
CA LEU A 171 -14.66 9.02 3.49
C LEU A 171 -16.13 9.22 3.84
N GLU A 172 -16.59 8.63 4.95
CA GLU A 172 -17.97 8.77 5.46
C GLU A 172 -18.28 10.23 5.84
N ASP A 173 -17.33 10.92 6.48
CA ASP A 173 -17.45 12.32 6.90
C ASP A 173 -17.58 13.30 5.71
N MET A 174 -17.27 12.87 4.46
CA MET A 174 -17.54 13.67 3.26
C MET A 174 -19.03 13.73 2.88
N GLY A 175 -19.85 12.85 3.45
CA GLY A 175 -21.28 12.73 3.19
C GLY A 175 -21.63 12.06 1.85
N GLU A 176 -22.84 11.52 1.76
CA GLU A 176 -23.30 10.72 0.62
C GLU A 176 -23.36 11.47 -0.71
N LYS A 177 -23.53 12.81 -0.64
CA LYS A 177 -23.50 13.68 -1.84
C LYS A 177 -22.12 13.71 -2.49
N THR A 178 -21.07 13.49 -1.71
CA THR A 178 -19.68 13.52 -2.18
C THR A 178 -19.13 12.11 -2.42
N CYS A 179 -19.41 11.22 -1.48
CA CYS A 179 -18.91 9.85 -1.41
C CYS A 179 -20.10 8.92 -1.19
N LYS A 180 -20.59 8.32 -2.28
CA LYS A 180 -21.66 7.33 -2.20
C LYS A 180 -21.22 6.11 -1.38
N PRO A 181 -22.13 5.39 -0.70
CA PRO A 181 -21.78 4.24 0.12
C PRO A 181 -20.96 3.16 -0.61
N ASP A 182 -21.28 2.91 -1.89
CA ASP A 182 -20.54 1.95 -2.72
C ASP A 182 -19.09 2.39 -2.99
N ALA A 183 -18.82 3.70 -3.05
CA ALA A 183 -17.48 4.25 -3.18
C ALA A 183 -16.70 4.15 -1.88
N VAL A 184 -17.34 4.40 -0.73
CA VAL A 184 -16.74 4.21 0.60
C VAL A 184 -16.36 2.74 0.77
N ASP A 185 -17.28 1.81 0.51
CA ASP A 185 -17.04 0.38 0.67
C ASP A 185 -16.05 -0.15 -0.37
N GLY A 186 -16.14 0.28 -1.63
CA GLY A 186 -15.20 -0.09 -2.68
C GLY A 186 -13.76 0.33 -2.37
N TYR A 187 -13.58 1.57 -1.90
CA TYR A 187 -12.28 2.08 -1.47
C TYR A 187 -11.77 1.37 -0.21
N ALA A 188 -12.64 1.14 0.79
CA ALA A 188 -12.29 0.38 1.98
C ALA A 188 -11.91 -1.08 1.65
N VAL A 189 -12.56 -1.72 0.68
CA VAL A 189 -12.22 -3.06 0.21
C VAL A 189 -10.87 -3.08 -0.49
N HIS A 190 -10.56 -2.06 -1.29
CA HIS A 190 -9.24 -1.92 -1.90
C HIS A 190 -8.16 -1.81 -0.84
N ILE A 191 -8.35 -0.96 0.17
CA ILE A 191 -7.40 -0.84 1.28
C ILE A 191 -7.30 -2.14 2.06
N ASN A 192 -8.41 -2.72 2.49
CA ASN A 192 -8.44 -3.93 3.33
C ASN A 192 -7.78 -5.16 2.68
N LYS A 193 -7.76 -5.20 1.33
CA LYS A 193 -7.22 -6.34 0.58
C LYS A 193 -5.83 -6.07 0.02
N ALA A 194 -5.41 -4.80 -0.06
CA ALA A 194 -4.08 -4.37 -0.49
C ALA A 194 -3.04 -4.78 0.56
#